data_AF-A0A3C0BYE8-F1
#
_entry.id   AF-A0A3C0BYE8-F1
#
_cell.length_a   1.000
_cell.length_b   1.000
_cell.length_c   1.000
_cell.angle_alpha   90.00
_cell.angle_beta   90.00
_cell.angle_gamma   90.00
#
_symmetry.space_group_name_H-M   'P 1'
#
loop_
_entity.id
_entity.type
_entity.pdbx_description
1 polymer ?
#
loop_
_entity_poly.entity_id
_entity_poly.type
_entity_poly.pdbx_seq_one_letter_code
_entity_poly.pdbx_strand_id
1 'polypeptide(L)'
;MVDTHFQLPKDKIKRFTSNYVNDIPIIFRKIANIMGIKISPEGELTVADHAESSEYLENITLFSGGSGLVSTTKDYLQFCKMILNKGELNGVRILSPKTIQLMTEDHL
;
A
#
# COMPACT_ATOMS: atom_id res chain seq x y z
N MET A 1 -2.16 14.97 0.40
CA MET A 1 -2.52 13.58 0.71
C MET A 1 -2.90 13.54 2.16
N VAL A 2 -4.18 13.33 2.48
CA VAL A 2 -4.73 13.41 3.85
C VAL A 2 -5.12 12.04 4.40
N ASP A 3 -5.13 11.03 3.54
CA ASP A 3 -5.57 9.66 3.78
C ASP A 3 -4.45 8.62 3.51
N THR A 4 -3.19 9.06 3.49
CA THR A 4 -2.01 8.18 3.44
C THR A 4 -1.35 8.12 4.81
N HIS A 5 -1.28 6.94 5.41
CA HIS A 5 -0.83 6.75 6.80
C HIS A 5 -0.05 5.46 6.98
N PHE A 6 0.87 5.45 7.95
CA PHE A 6 1.46 4.21 8.47
C PHE A 6 0.56 3.55 9.52
N GLN A 7 -0.08 4.35 10.37
CA GLN A 7 -1.09 3.91 11.33
C GLN A 7 -2.43 4.54 10.98
N LEU A 8 -3.48 3.74 10.84
CA LEU A 8 -4.79 4.21 10.40
C LEU A 8 -5.46 5.06 11.49
N PRO A 9 -5.87 6.31 11.19
CA PRO A 9 -6.63 7.12 12.14
C PRO A 9 -7.98 6.48 12.48
N LYS A 10 -8.40 6.58 13.76
CA LYS A 10 -9.62 5.94 14.27
C LYS A 10 -10.89 6.34 13.52
N ASP A 11 -10.97 7.59 13.06
CA ASP A 11 -12.10 8.12 12.28
C ASP A 11 -12.18 7.56 10.86
N LYS A 12 -11.13 6.86 10.39
CA LYS A 12 -11.01 6.34 9.01
C LYS A 12 -11.18 4.82 8.91
N ILE A 13 -11.29 4.13 10.04
CA ILE A 13 -11.44 2.66 10.10
C ILE A 13 -12.62 2.17 9.24
N LYS A 14 -13.75 2.87 9.27
CA LYS A 14 -14.98 2.48 8.55
C LYS A 14 -14.84 2.39 7.03
N ARG A 15 -13.78 2.97 6.47
CA ARG A 15 -13.51 3.02 5.02
C ARG A 15 -12.21 2.29 4.66
N PHE A 16 -11.67 1.51 5.60
CA PHE A 16 -10.58 0.57 5.37
C PHE A 16 -11.15 -0.78 4.89
N THR A 17 -10.46 -1.43 3.96
CA THR A 17 -10.95 -2.63 3.28
C THR A 17 -10.17 -3.85 3.72
N SER A 18 -10.86 -4.98 3.90
CA SER A 18 -10.18 -6.25 4.12
C SER A 18 -9.33 -6.62 2.90
N ASN A 19 -8.13 -7.15 3.14
CA ASN A 19 -7.28 -7.68 2.10
C ASN A 19 -7.62 -9.16 1.87
N TYR A 20 -7.77 -9.55 0.62
CA TYR A 20 -8.07 -10.91 0.22
C TYR A 20 -6.93 -11.45 -0.62
N VAL A 21 -6.70 -12.76 -0.48
CA VAL A 21 -5.74 -13.51 -1.28
C VAL A 21 -6.45 -14.69 -1.93
N ASN A 22 -6.03 -15.00 -3.15
CA ASN A 22 -6.32 -16.27 -3.80
C ASN A 22 -5.08 -16.75 -4.56
N ASP A 23 -5.06 -18.04 -4.84
CA ASP A 23 -4.12 -18.69 -5.75
C ASP A 23 -2.64 -18.29 -5.59
N ILE A 24 -2.14 -18.31 -4.35
CA ILE A 24 -0.73 -18.04 -4.09
C ILE A 24 0.16 -19.23 -4.54
N PRO A 25 1.40 -18.99 -5.02
CA PRO A 25 2.29 -20.06 -5.44
C PRO A 25 2.50 -21.11 -4.34
N ILE A 26 2.63 -22.39 -4.73
CA ILE A 26 2.72 -23.53 -3.80
C ILE A 26 3.81 -23.34 -2.73
N ILE A 27 4.93 -22.70 -3.10
CA ILE A 27 6.03 -22.42 -2.16
C ILE A 27 5.61 -21.51 -1.00
N PHE A 28 4.66 -20.59 -1.23
CA PHE A 28 4.13 -19.69 -0.21
C PHE A 28 2.95 -20.30 0.55
N ARG A 29 2.24 -21.30 0.01
CA ARG A 29 1.11 -21.97 0.71
C ARG A 29 1.55 -22.61 2.04
N LYS A 30 2.76 -23.20 2.09
CA LYS A 30 3.30 -23.76 3.34
C LYS A 30 3.56 -22.69 4.40
N ILE A 31 4.08 -21.53 4.00
CA ILE A 31 4.36 -20.41 4.91
C ILE A 31 3.04 -19.77 5.37
N ALA A 32 2.08 -19.57 4.47
CA ALA A 32 0.76 -19.04 4.78
C ALA A 32 0.05 -19.86 5.85
N ASN A 33 0.06 -21.20 5.73
CA ASN A 33 -0.52 -22.08 6.74
C ASN A 33 0.15 -21.95 8.11
N ILE A 34 1.48 -21.78 8.16
CA ILE A 34 2.22 -21.54 9.42
C ILE A 34 1.81 -20.19 10.04
N MET A 35 1.53 -19.20 9.21
CA MET A 35 1.07 -17.87 9.63
C MET A 35 -0.45 -17.80 9.88
N GLY A 36 -1.15 -18.94 9.89
CA GLY A 36 -2.59 -19.01 10.14
C GLY A 36 -3.49 -18.57 8.98
N ILE A 37 -2.91 -18.25 7.82
CA ILE A 37 -3.64 -17.90 6.61
C ILE A 37 -4.02 -19.18 5.89
N LYS A 38 -5.29 -19.58 6.00
CA LYS A 38 -5.84 -20.69 5.22
C LYS A 38 -6.02 -20.23 3.78
N ILE A 39 -5.50 -20.97 2.82
CA ILE A 39 -5.65 -20.66 1.39
C ILE A 39 -6.54 -21.72 0.76
N SER A 40 -7.59 -21.28 0.05
CA SER A 40 -8.40 -22.19 -0.76
C SER A 40 -7.53 -22.85 -1.85
N PRO A 41 -7.49 -24.19 -1.92
CA PRO A 41 -6.88 -24.91 -3.05
C PRO A 41 -7.55 -24.60 -4.39
N GLU A 42 -8.82 -24.21 -4.37
CA GLU A 42 -9.71 -24.02 -5.53
C GLU A 42 -9.76 -22.57 -6.06
N GLY A 43 -8.96 -21.66 -5.49
CA GLY A 43 -8.85 -20.28 -5.97
C GLY A 43 -9.92 -19.31 -5.44
N GLU A 44 -10.69 -19.73 -4.44
CA GLU A 44 -11.62 -18.84 -3.74
C GLU A 44 -10.88 -17.76 -2.95
N LEU A 45 -11.50 -16.58 -2.84
CA LEU A 45 -10.95 -15.48 -2.05
C LEU A 45 -10.99 -15.83 -0.56
N THR A 46 -9.82 -15.82 0.07
CA THR A 46 -9.70 -15.93 1.52
C THR A 46 -9.22 -14.61 2.10
N VAL A 47 -9.77 -14.21 3.26
CA VAL A 47 -9.33 -12.98 3.94
C VAL A 47 -7.93 -13.21 4.50
N ALA A 48 -6.97 -12.39 4.07
CA ALA A 48 -5.62 -12.35 4.63
C ALA A 48 -5.49 -11.30 5.74
N ASP A 49 -6.18 -10.17 5.60
CA ASP A 49 -6.22 -9.10 6.60
C ASP A 49 -7.66 -8.60 6.76
N HIS A 50 -8.20 -8.68 7.97
CA HIS A 50 -9.53 -8.18 8.29
C HIS A 50 -9.45 -6.70 8.62
N ALA A 51 -10.26 -5.86 7.98
CA ALA A 51 -10.25 -4.42 8.21
C ALA A 51 -10.42 -4.02 9.69
N GLU A 52 -11.19 -4.79 10.46
CA GLU A 52 -11.53 -4.52 11.86
C GLU A 52 -10.45 -4.95 12.86
N SER A 53 -9.51 -5.81 12.45
CA SER A 53 -8.46 -6.37 13.31
C SER A 53 -7.07 -6.27 12.66
N SER A 54 -6.92 -5.35 11.71
CA SER A 54 -5.68 -5.17 10.97
C SER A 54 -4.60 -4.56 11.84
N GLU A 55 -3.34 -4.95 11.59
CA GLU A 55 -2.18 -4.38 12.27
C GLU A 55 -2.08 -2.86 12.08
N TYR A 56 -2.64 -2.30 10.99
CA TYR A 56 -2.71 -0.86 10.76
C TYR A 56 -3.53 -0.10 11.81
N LEU A 57 -4.35 -0.79 12.63
CA LEU A 57 -5.11 -0.21 13.73
C LEU A 57 -4.31 -0.10 15.03
N GLU A 58 -3.21 -0.83 15.13
CA GLU A 58 -2.37 -0.93 16.33
C GLU A 58 -1.35 0.21 16.40
N ASN A 59 -0.55 0.24 17.47
CA ASN A 59 0.53 1.20 17.63
C ASN A 59 1.71 0.84 16.71
N ILE A 60 1.82 1.51 15.55
CA ILE A 60 2.87 1.24 14.56
C ILE A 60 4.18 1.91 14.99
N THR A 61 5.23 1.11 15.17
CA THR A 61 6.57 1.58 15.52
C THR A 61 7.59 1.42 14.39
N LEU A 62 7.23 0.78 13.28
CA LEU A 62 8.09 0.55 12.13
C LEU A 62 7.61 1.38 10.92
N PHE A 63 8.40 2.37 10.53
CA PHE A 63 8.15 3.23 9.36
C PHE A 63 9.05 2.81 8.20
N SER A 64 8.69 1.72 7.52
CA SER A 64 9.49 1.17 6.42
C SER A 64 9.44 2.08 5.19
N GLY A 65 10.59 2.22 4.50
CA GLY A 65 10.66 2.94 3.22
C GLY A 65 10.13 2.14 2.03
N GLY A 66 10.01 0.81 2.16
CA GLY A 66 9.58 -0.08 1.06
C GLY A 66 8.18 -0.68 1.21
N SER A 67 7.52 -0.49 2.35
CA SER A 67 6.17 -1.01 2.64
C SER A 67 5.55 -0.29 3.84
N GLY A 68 4.32 -0.64 4.22
CA GLY A 68 3.68 -0.20 5.47
C GLY A 68 2.84 1.06 5.36
N LEU A 69 2.64 1.62 4.17
CA LEU A 69 1.66 2.68 3.95
C LEU A 69 0.34 2.11 3.45
N VAL A 70 -0.76 2.51 4.10
CA VAL A 70 -2.11 2.41 3.54
C VAL A 70 -2.51 3.77 2.96
N SER A 71 -3.28 3.75 1.88
CA SER A 71 -3.67 4.96 1.16
C SER A 71 -5.04 4.82 0.52
N THR A 72 -5.50 5.88 -0.13
CA THR A 72 -6.66 5.85 -1.01
C THR A 72 -6.23 6.01 -2.46
N THR A 73 -7.04 5.53 -3.41
CA THR A 73 -6.81 5.74 -4.84
C THR A 73 -6.62 7.22 -5.17
N LYS A 74 -7.40 8.09 -4.52
CA LYS A 74 -7.33 9.55 -4.72
C LYS A 74 -5.98 10.11 -4.32
N ASP A 75 -5.47 9.75 -3.14
CA ASP A 75 -4.18 10.27 -2.68
C ASP A 75 -3.01 9.71 -3.47
N TYR A 76 -3.05 8.41 -3.81
CA TYR A 76 -2.02 7.81 -4.66
C TYR A 76 -2.01 8.44 -6.07
N LEU A 77 -3.18 8.76 -6.63
CA LEU A 77 -3.27 9.46 -7.90
C LEU A 77 -2.64 10.87 -7.85
N GLN A 78 -2.72 11.58 -6.73
CA GLN A 78 -2.06 12.87 -6.58
C GLN A 78 -0.52 12.73 -6.62
N PHE A 79 0.01 11.67 -6.01
CA PHE A 79 1.44 11.35 -6.12
C PHE A 79 1.83 11.03 -7.58
N CYS A 80 1.06 10.19 -8.27
CA CYS A 80 1.28 9.91 -9.69
C CYS A 80 1.23 11.17 -10.56
N LYS A 81 0.27 12.07 -10.31
CA LYS A 81 0.17 13.36 -11.01
C LYS A 81 1.39 14.25 -10.76
N MET A 82 1.94 14.27 -9.55
CA MET A 82 3.16 15.00 -9.24
C MET A 82 4.33 14.53 -10.11
N ILE A 83 4.51 13.22 -10.26
CA ILE A 83 5.54 12.63 -11.12
C ILE A 83 5.27 12.98 -12.58
N LEU A 84 4.05 12.75 -13.07
CA LEU A 84 3.65 13.04 -14.46
C LEU A 84 3.90 14.50 -14.84
N ASN A 85 3.66 15.42 -13.90
CA ASN A 85 3.86 16.85 -14.07
C ASN A 85 5.29 17.30 -13.72
N LYS A 86 6.29 16.41 -13.85
CA LYS A 86 7.71 16.71 -13.66
C LYS A 86 8.01 17.38 -12.31
N GLY A 87 7.38 16.88 -11.25
CA GLY A 87 7.64 17.28 -9.87
C GLY A 87 6.68 18.33 -9.32
N GLU A 88 5.64 18.70 -10.06
CA GLU A 88 4.67 19.73 -9.67
C GLU A 88 3.29 19.14 -9.37
N LEU A 89 2.66 19.61 -8.30
CA LEU A 89 1.29 19.26 -7.94
C LEU A 89 0.52 20.52 -7.57
N ASN A 90 -0.61 20.78 -8.23
CA ASN A 90 -1.49 21.93 -7.96
C ASN A 90 -0.74 23.28 -7.96
N GLY A 91 0.19 23.49 -8.91
CA GLY A 91 0.99 24.71 -9.01
C GLY A 91 2.16 24.82 -8.03
N VAL A 92 2.34 23.83 -7.14
CA VAL A 92 3.46 23.79 -6.19
C VAL A 92 4.52 22.80 -6.66
N ARG A 93 5.76 23.27 -6.73
CA ARG A 93 6.91 22.43 -7.07
C ARG A 93 7.41 21.68 -5.85
N ILE A 94 7.30 20.36 -5.88
CA ILE A 94 7.73 19.44 -4.82
C ILE A 94 9.13 18.89 -5.13
N LEU A 95 9.36 18.52 -6.41
CA LEU A 95 10.65 18.06 -6.90
C LEU A 95 11.07 18.83 -8.15
N SER A 96 12.38 18.94 -8.37
CA SER A 96 12.89 19.55 -9.60
C SER A 96 12.55 18.67 -10.81
N PRO A 97 12.28 19.24 -11.99
CA PRO A 97 12.11 18.46 -13.21
C PRO A 97 13.30 17.54 -13.51
N LYS A 98 14.53 18.00 -13.19
CA LYS A 98 15.75 17.23 -13.42
C LYS A 98 15.84 16.01 -12.49
N THR A 99 15.34 16.13 -11.27
CA THR A 99 15.25 15.00 -10.32
C THR A 99 14.27 13.95 -10.84
N ILE A 100 13.08 14.35 -11.31
CA ILE A 100 12.13 13.40 -11.91
C ILE A 100 12.74 12.71 -13.13
N GLN A 101 13.39 13.48 -14.01
CA GLN A 101 14.09 12.91 -15.17
C GLN A 101 15.08 11.83 -14.73
N LEU A 102 15.98 12.16 -13.79
CA LEU A 102 16.97 11.23 -13.27
C LEU A 102 16.31 9.98 -12.66
N MET A 103 15.24 10.12 -11.87
CA MET A 103 14.53 8.99 -11.23
C MET A 103 13.85 8.04 -12.23
N THR A 104 13.61 8.49 -13.46
CA THR A 104 12.87 7.75 -14.50
C THR A 104 13.74 7.38 -15.71
N GLU A 105 15.05 7.64 -15.64
CA GLU A 105 16.01 7.21 -16.64
C GLU A 105 16.24 5.69 -16.54
N ASP A 106 16.64 5.09 -17.65
CA ASP A 106 17.18 3.72 -17.60
C ASP A 106 18.53 3.77 -16.87
N HIS A 107 18.67 2.93 -15.85
CA HIS A 107 19.84 2.88 -14.98
C HIS A 107 20.66 1.59 -15.15
N LEU A 108 20.34 0.80 -16.18
CA LEU A 108 21.04 -0.45 -16.52
C LEU A 108 22.18 -0.24 -17.53
#